data_AF-A0A3C0C9H6-F1
#
_entry.id   AF-A0A3C0C9H6-F1
#
_cell.length_a   1.000
_cell.length_b   1.000
_cell.length_c   1.000
_cell.angle_alpha   90.00
_cell.angle_beta   90.00
_cell.angle_gamma   90.00
#
_symmetry.space_group_name_H-M   'P 1'
#
loop_
_entity.id
_entity.type
_entity.pdbx_description
1 polymer ?
#
loop_
_entity_poly.entity_id
_entity_poly.type
_entity_poly.pdbx_seq_one_letter_code
_entity_poly.pdbx_strand_id
1 'polypeptide(L)' 'RAIPEVLECHHLTGSDGVILKVVVSSVGHLEDVISQMGSCGMTTTAIVLSSPVLGRSIDPVKPTNNSH' A
#
# COMPACT_ATOMS: atom_id res chain seq x y z
N ARG A 1 -16.00 -8.21 -3.84
CA ARG A 1 -15.37 -9.43 -3.28
C ARG A 1 -14.08 -8.97 -2.60
N ALA A 2 -13.82 -9.37 -1.36
CA ALA A 2 -12.55 -9.04 -0.71
C ALA A 2 -11.44 -9.91 -1.32
N ILE A 3 -10.28 -9.31 -1.61
CA ILE A 3 -9.06 -10.02 -2.03
C ILE A 3 -8.25 -10.24 -0.76
N PRO A 4 -8.14 -11.47 -0.23
CA PRO A 4 -7.53 -11.73 1.08
C PRO A 4 -6.04 -11.37 1.15
N GLU A 5 -5.36 -11.31 0.00
CA GLU A 5 -3.96 -10.92 -0.12
C GLU A 5 -3.73 -9.42 0.12
N VAL A 6 -4.78 -8.58 0.05
CA VAL A 6 -4.70 -7.12 0.26
C VAL A 6 -4.61 -6.81 1.75
N LEU A 7 -3.47 -6.28 2.19
CA LEU A 7 -3.24 -5.83 3.56
C LEU A 7 -3.67 -4.38 3.78
N GLU A 8 -3.46 -3.55 2.77
CA GLU A 8 -3.75 -2.12 2.85
C GLU A 8 -4.29 -1.64 1.50
N CYS A 9 -5.24 -0.71 1.56
CA CYS A 9 -5.83 -0.06 0.39
C CYS A 9 -5.96 1.43 0.69
N HIS A 10 -5.32 2.27 -0.12
CA HIS A 10 -5.31 3.71 0.07
C HIS A 10 -5.85 4.39 -1.19
N HIS A 11 -6.86 5.25 -1.03
CA HIS A 11 -7.35 6.11 -2.09
C HIS A 11 -6.43 7.33 -2.20
N LEU A 12 -5.99 7.65 -3.41
CA LEU A 12 -5.07 8.75 -3.63
C LEU A 12 -5.80 9.92 -4.27
N THR A 13 -5.37 11.15 -3.97
CA THR A 13 -5.91 12.37 -4.57
C THR A 13 -5.28 12.69 -5.93
N GLY A 14 -4.31 11.89 -6.38
CA GLY A 14 -3.57 12.04 -7.64
C GLY A 14 -4.22 11.33 -8.82
N SER A 15 -3.47 11.16 -9.91
CA SER A 15 -3.93 10.48 -11.12
C SER A 15 -4.11 8.97 -10.94
N ASP A 16 -3.37 8.37 -10.01
CA ASP A 16 -3.54 6.98 -9.62
C ASP A 16 -4.72 6.90 -8.66
N GLY A 17 -5.76 6.12 -8.96
CA GLY A 17 -6.98 6.10 -8.14
C GLY A 17 -6.75 5.47 -6.76
N VAL A 18 -5.95 4.41 -6.69
CA VAL A 18 -5.68 3.66 -5.46
C VAL A 18 -4.27 3.05 -5.47
N ILE A 19 -3.70 2.81 -4.30
CA ILE A 19 -2.55 1.93 -4.10
C ILE A 19 -2.93 0.78 -3.16
N LEU A 20 -2.56 -0.43 -3.56
CA LEU A 20 -2.81 -1.66 -2.81
C LEU A 20 -1.48 -2.26 -2.36
N LYS A 21 -1.38 -2.62 -1.09
CA LYS A 21 -0.28 -3.45 -0.58
C LYS A 21 -0.76 -4.87 -0.45
N VAL A 22 -0.13 -5.78 -1.18
CA VAL A 22 -0.48 -7.21 -1.19
C VAL A 22 0.66 -8.08 -0.68
N VAL A 23 0.32 -9.24 -0.14
CA VAL A 23 1.29 -10.29 0.19
C VAL A 23 0.95 -11.56 -0.58
N VAL A 24 1.95 -12.06 -1.30
CA VAL A 24 1.84 -13.23 -2.17
C VAL A 24 3.04 -14.14 -1.96
N SER A 25 2.90 -15.42 -2.31
CA SER A 25 3.91 -16.46 -2.11
C SER A 25 4.85 -16.65 -3.31
N SER A 26 4.48 -16.14 -4.48
CA SER A 26 5.24 -16.26 -5.72
C SER A 26 4.80 -15.23 -6.76
N VAL A 27 5.57 -15.09 -7.84
CA VAL A 27 5.17 -14.25 -8.99
C VAL A 27 3.92 -14.82 -9.68
N GLY A 28 3.78 -16.14 -9.78
CA GLY A 28 2.55 -16.74 -10.33
C GLY A 28 1.32 -16.39 -9.50
N HIS A 29 1.42 -16.41 -8.17
CA HIS A 29 0.34 -15.98 -7.30
C HIS A 29 0.06 -14.47 -7.43
N LEU A 30 1.07 -13.64 -7.69
CA LEU A 30 0.88 -12.22 -8.01
C LEU A 30 0.03 -12.03 -9.27
N GLU A 31 0.31 -12.78 -10.34
CA GLU A 31 -0.49 -12.75 -11.58
C GLU A 31 -1.95 -13.15 -11.32
N ASP A 32 -2.20 -14.17 -10.50
CA ASP A 32 -3.55 -14.58 -10.11
C ASP A 32 -4.28 -13.48 -9.34
N VAL A 33 -3.59 -12.78 -8.44
CA VAL A 33 -4.13 -11.65 -7.68
C VAL A 33 -4.43 -10.46 -8.60
N ILE A 34 -3.52 -10.12 -9.51
CA ILE A 34 -3.73 -9.05 -10.51
C ILE A 34 -4.92 -9.39 -11.42
N SER A 35 -5.03 -10.64 -11.87
CA SER A 35 -6.16 -11.12 -12.66
C SER A 35 -7.50 -10.95 -11.93
N GLN A 36 -7.52 -11.25 -10.63
CA GLN A 36 -8.70 -11.05 -9.77
C GLN A 36 -9.08 -9.58 -9.55
N MET A 37 -8.12 -8.65 -9.64
CA MET A 37 -8.38 -7.21 -9.57
C MET A 37 -9.12 -6.70 -10.81
N GLY A 38 -9.14 -7.46 -11.91
CA GLY A 38 -10.00 -7.20 -13.06
C GLY A 38 -9.79 -5.82 -13.67
N SER A 39 -10.85 -5.21 -14.22
CA SER A 39 -10.88 -3.95 -15.00
C SER A 39 -10.45 -2.67 -14.25
N CYS A 40 -9.57 -2.76 -13.26
CA CYS A 40 -8.91 -1.65 -12.57
C CYS A 40 -7.94 -0.91 -13.50
N GLY A 41 -8.45 -0.35 -14.61
CA GLY A 41 -7.71 0.52 -15.53
C GLY A 41 -6.31 0.02 -15.90
N MET A 42 -5.40 0.96 -16.17
CA MET A 42 -3.98 0.66 -16.24
C MET A 42 -3.46 0.37 -14.82
N THR A 43 -2.91 -0.81 -14.61
CA THR A 43 -2.31 -1.22 -13.34
C THR A 43 -0.79 -1.16 -13.44
N THR A 44 -0.15 -0.52 -12.46
CA THR A 44 1.31 -0.55 -12.30
C THR A 44 1.65 -1.47 -11.12
N THR A 45 2.53 -2.45 -11.35
CA THR A 45 2.93 -3.42 -10.32
C THR A 45 4.39 -3.20 -9.93
N ALA A 46 4.68 -3.24 -8.62
CA ALA A 46 6.02 -3.19 -8.07
C ALA A 46 6.23 -4.29 -7.03
N ILE A 47 7.44 -4.83 -6.93
CA ILE A 47 7.84 -5.82 -5.93
C ILE A 47 8.77 -5.15 -4.92
N VAL A 48 8.42 -5.23 -3.64
CA VAL A 48 9.25 -4.71 -2.55
C VAL A 48 10.40 -5.69 -2.30
N LEU A 49 11.63 -5.27 -2.61
CA LEU A 49 12.83 -6.09 -2.39
C LEU A 49 13.34 -6.02 -0.94
N SER A 50 13.17 -4.85 -0.29
CA SER A 50 13.52 -4.66 1.11
C SER A 50 12.69 -3.53 1.72
N SER A 51 12.53 -3.54 3.04
CA SER A 51 11.84 -2.48 3.80
C SER A 51 12.74 -2.05 4.96
N PRO A 52 13.72 -1.16 4.71
CA PRO A 52 14.71 -0.78 5.73
C PRO A 52 14.11 -0.02 6.91
N VAL A 53 12.94 0.59 6.72
CA VAL A 53 12.16 1.25 7.77
C VAL A 53 10.82 0.53 7.88
N LEU A 54 10.62 -0.14 9.01
CA LEU A 54 9.34 -0.76 9.35
C LEU A 54 8.38 0.31 9.88
N GLY A 55 7.06 0.02 9.85
CA GLY A 55 6.00 0.95 10.23
C GLY A 55 6.32 1.70 11.52
N ARG A 56 6.67 2.98 11.39
CA ARG A 56 6.99 3.85 12.53
C ARG A 56 5.69 4.35 13.14
N SER A 57 5.60 4.31 14.46
CA SER A 57 4.54 5.05 15.15
C SER A 57 4.79 6.54 14.98
N ILE A 58 3.73 7.30 14.70
CA ILE A 58 3.82 8.76 14.69
C ILE A 58 3.61 9.21 16.12
N ASP A 59 4.70 9.67 16.74
CA ASP A 59 4.59 10.31 18.04
C ASP A 59 3.81 11.63 17.89
N PRO A 60 2.90 11.93 18.82
CA PRO A 60 2.23 13.23 18.83
C PRO A 60 3.27 14.33 18.96
N VAL A 61 3.14 15.37 18.15
CA VAL A 61 3.96 16.58 18.26
C VAL A 61 3.78 17.14 19.67
N LYS A 62 4.84 17.15 20.48
CA LYS A 62 4.81 17.85 21.77
C LYS A 62 4.58 19.33 21.49
N PRO A 63 3.54 19.97 22.07
CA PRO A 63 3.34 21.39 21.90
C PRO A 63 4.53 22.12 22.50
N THR A 64 5.27 22.86 21.67
CA THR A 64 6.34 23.75 22.12
C THR A 64 5.69 24.90 22.87
N ASN A 65 5.83 24.94 24.20
CA ASN A 65 5.58 26.17 24.93
C ASN A 65 6.72 27.13 24.53
N ASN A 66 6.39 28.20 23.82
CA ASN A 66 7.24 29.37 23.67
C ASN A 66 6.74 30.40 24.68
N SER A 67 7.22 30.32 25.93
CA SER A 67 7.15 31.45 26.86
C SER A 67 8.31 32.40 26.56
N HIS A 68 8.01 33.46 25.78
CA HIS A 68 8.79 34.70 25.76
C HIS A 68 7.93 35.82 26.32
#